data_AF-A0AAV5IMQ8-F1
#
_entry.id   AF-A0AAV5IMQ8-F1
#
_cell.length_a   1.000
_cell.length_b   1.000
_cell.length_c   1.000
_cell.angle_alpha   90.00
_cell.angle_beta   90.00
_cell.angle_gamma   90.00
#
_symmetry.space_group_name_H-M   'P 1'
#
loop_
_entity.id
_entity.type
_entity.pdbx_description
1 polymer ?
#
loop_
_entity_poly.entity_id
_entity_poly.type
_entity_poly.pdbx_seq_one_letter_code
_entity_poly.pdbx_strand_id
1 'polypeptide(L)' 'MVNYNKSEIFCCGLSMTEIQLLVDRFGFKLGTLPVRYLGVPLITGKLTCKDLRPFD' A
#
# COMPACT_ATOMS: atom_id res chain seq x y z
N MET A 1 -9.47 9.30 -13.93
CA MET A 1 -8.75 10.28 -13.07
C MET A 1 -8.85 9.78 -11.64
N VAL A 2 -7.76 9.76 -10.87
CA VAL A 2 -7.73 9.26 -9.48
C VAL A 2 -8.06 10.40 -8.51
N ASN A 3 -8.79 10.13 -7.44
CA ASN A 3 -9.14 11.13 -6.43
C ASN A 3 -8.12 11.12 -5.29
N TYR A 4 -7.26 12.14 -5.23
CA TYR A 4 -6.22 12.30 -4.22
C TYR A 4 -6.72 12.31 -2.77
N ASN A 5 -7.96 12.73 -2.51
CA ASN A 5 -8.52 12.75 -1.16
C ASN A 5 -9.06 11.40 -0.69
N LYS A 6 -9.35 10.47 -1.63
CA LYS A 6 -9.91 9.15 -1.34
C LYS A 6 -8.92 8.01 -1.62
N SER A 7 -7.78 8.33 -2.18
CA SER A 7 -6.75 7.37 -2.54
C SER A 7 -5.51 7.56 -1.68
N GLU A 8 -4.90 6.45 -1.31
CA GLU A 8 -3.68 6.40 -0.50
C GLU A 8 -2.68 5.49 -1.22
N ILE A 9 -1.39 5.75 -1.03
CA ILE A 9 -0.31 4.92 -1.56
C ILE A 9 0.09 3.92 -0.49
N PHE A 10 0.14 2.65 -0.85
CA PHE A 10 0.73 1.60 -0.03
C PHE A 10 2.07 1.19 -0.64
N CYS A 11 3.15 1.24 0.15
CA CYS A 11 4.48 0.84 -0.27
C CYS A 11 4.93 -0.38 0.53
N CYS A 12 5.46 -1.39 -0.17
CA CYS A 12 6.05 -2.57 0.45
C CYS A 12 7.43 -2.83 -0.18
N GLY A 13 8.41 -3.27 0.62
CA GLY A 13 9.75 -3.60 0.14
C GLY A 13 10.65 -2.41 -0.21
N LEU A 14 10.25 -1.18 0.16
CA LEU A 14 11.05 0.04 -0.01
C LEU A 14 11.60 0.53 1.34
N SER A 15 12.72 1.27 1.31
CA SER A 15 13.22 1.96 2.49
C SER A 15 12.33 3.17 2.84
N MET A 16 12.36 3.63 4.09
CA MET A 16 11.56 4.78 4.51
C MET A 16 11.86 6.05 3.69
N THR A 17 13.12 6.24 3.30
CA THR A 17 13.55 7.36 2.46
C THR A 17 12.91 7.33 1.08
N GLU A 18 12.88 6.16 0.43
CA GLU A 18 12.24 5.96 -0.87
C GLU A 18 10.72 6.18 -0.78
N ILE A 19 10.10 5.73 0.31
CA ILE A 19 8.66 5.94 0.56
C ILE A 19 8.34 7.42 0.71
N GLN A 20 9.14 8.18 1.47
CA GLN A 20 8.93 9.61 1.64
C GLN A 20 9.09 10.37 0.33
N LEU A 21 10.10 10.02 -0.48
CA LEU A 21 10.29 10.61 -1.80
C LEU A 21 9.08 10.35 -2.72
N LEU A 22 8.49 9.16 -2.63
CA LEU A 22 7.30 8.81 -3.40
C LEU A 22 6.07 9.60 -2.93
N VAL A 23 5.84 9.68 -1.63
CA VAL A 23 4.74 10.44 -1.03
C VAL A 23 4.84 11.92 -1.41
N ASP A 24 6.03 12.51 -1.33
CA ASP A 24 6.29 13.90 -1.70
C ASP A 24 6.06 14.14 -3.20
N ARG A 25 6.59 13.27 -4.06
CA ARG A 25 6.45 13.39 -5.52
C ARG A 25 5.00 13.25 -5.99
N PHE A 26 4.25 12.30 -5.44
CA PHE A 26 2.92 11.97 -5.91
C PHE A 26 1.80 12.71 -5.17
N GLY A 27 2.08 13.28 -4.00
CA GLY A 27 1.12 14.07 -3.21
C GLY A 27 -0.03 13.26 -2.59
N PHE A 28 0.06 11.93 -2.57
CA PHE A 28 -0.90 11.07 -1.88
C PHE A 28 -0.41 10.75 -0.47
N LYS A 29 -1.36 10.45 0.42
CA LYS A 29 -1.04 9.99 1.78
C LYS A 29 -0.50 8.56 1.76
N LEU A 30 0.44 8.26 2.65
CA LEU A 30 0.88 6.88 2.89
C LEU A 30 -0.22 6.14 3.64
N GLY A 31 -0.79 5.13 3.00
CA GLY A 31 -1.83 4.26 3.55
C GLY A 31 -1.30 2.88 3.93
N THR A 32 -2.17 2.08 4.55
CA THR A 32 -1.90 0.68 4.90
C THR A 32 -2.89 -0.22 4.18
N LEU A 33 -2.46 -1.42 3.78
CA LEU A 33 -3.40 -2.36 3.16
C LEU A 33 -4.47 -2.80 4.18
N PRO A 34 -5.76 -2.68 3.86
CA PRO A 34 -6.80 -3.19 4.74
C PRO A 34 -6.71 -4.71 4.81
N VAL A 35 -6.45 -5.24 6.01
CA VAL A 35 -6.51 -6.69 6.27
C VAL A 35 -7.94 -7.20 6.38
N ARG A 36 -8.92 -6.30 6.54
CA ARG A 36 -10.35 -6.62 6.64
C ARG A 36 -11.18 -5.69 5.78
N TYR A 37 -12.13 -6.26 5.04
CA TYR A 37 -13.14 -5.52 4.30
C TYR A 37 -14.52 -5.99 4.74
N LEU A 38 -15.36 -5.04 5.18
CA LEU A 38 -16.68 -5.33 5.76
C LEU A 38 -16.63 -6.35 6.93
N GLY A 39 -15.58 -6.31 7.74
CA GLY A 39 -15.39 -7.22 8.87
C GLY A 39 -14.83 -8.60 8.51
N VAL A 40 -14.74 -8.94 7.23
CA VAL A 40 -14.18 -10.19 6.73
C VAL A 40 -12.69 -10.00 6.42
N PRO A 41 -11.80 -10.92 6.82
CA PRO A 41 -10.39 -10.85 6.43
C PRO A 41 -10.27 -10.91 4.91
N LEU A 42 -9.64 -9.89 4.31
CA LEU A 42 -9.32 -9.87 2.88
C LEU A 42 -8.25 -10.90 2.53
N ILE A 43 -7.45 -11.29 3.52
CA ILE A 43 -6.32 -12.21 3.37
C ILE A 43 -6.39 -13.19 4.55
N THR A 44 -6.35 -14.48 4.25
CA THR A 44 -6.49 -15.56 5.26
C THR A 44 -5.18 -15.87 6.00
N GLY A 45 -4.05 -15.27 5.60
CA GLY A 45 -2.72 -15.48 6.17
C GLY A 45 -1.92 -14.19 6.42
N LYS A 46 -0.70 -14.32 6.97
CA LYS A 46 0.23 -13.18 7.10
C LYS A 46 0.71 -12.76 5.71
N LEU A 47 0.36 -11.54 5.29
CA LEU A 47 0.83 -10.98 4.04
C LEU A 47 2.34 -10.73 4.12
N THR A 48 3.10 -11.34 3.22
CA THR A 48 4.54 -11.15 3.08
C THR A 48 4.85 -10.38 1.80
N CYS A 49 6.04 -9.76 1.72
CA CYS A 49 6.47 -9.06 0.51
C CYS A 49 6.45 -9.98 -0.73
N LYS A 50 6.60 -11.31 -0.56
CA LYS A 50 6.56 -12.27 -1.65
C LYS A 50 5.20 -12.33 -2.34
N ASP A 51 4.12 -12.16 -1.56
CA ASP A 51 2.74 -12.20 -2.04
C ASP A 51 2.37 -10.98 -2.90
N LEU A 52 3.20 -9.93 -2.87
CA LEU A 52 2.97 -8.64 -3.54
C LEU A 52 3.95 -8.37 -4.68
N ARG A 53 4.75 -9.36 -5.10
CA ARG A 53 5.70 -9.18 -6.20
C ARG A 53 4.96 -9.18 -7.54
N PRO A 54 5.29 -8.25 -8.47
CA PRO A 54 4.51 -8.07 -9.69
C PRO A 54 4.46 -9.32 -10.59
N PHE A 55 5.53 -10.11 -10.67
CA PHE A 55 5.64 -11.40 -11.34
C PHE A 55 6.83 -12.16 -10.72
N ASP A 56 6.80 -13.50 -10.69
CA ASP A 56 7.97 -14.32 -10.28
C ASP A 56 8.95 -14.51 -11.45
#